data_AF-A0A536PSH5-F1
#
_entry.id   AF-A0A536PSH5-F1
#
_cell.length_a   1.000
_cell.length_b   1.000
_cell.length_c   1.000
_cell.angle_alpha   90.00
_cell.angle_beta   90.00
_cell.angle_gamma   90.00
#
_symmetry.space_group_name_H-M   'P 1'
#
loop_
_entity.id
_entity.type
_entity.pdbx_description
1 polymer ?
#
loop_
_entity_poly.entity_id
_entity_poly.type
_entity_poly.pdbx_seq_one_letter_code
_entity_poly.pdbx_strand_id
1 'polypeptide(L)' 'VRISRAEHARYGGGDVGVLVRRSFAFLLAREPNTSILREFDLSTIERYFPEYAREITRR' A
#
# COMPACT_ATOMS: atom_id res chain seq x y z
N VAL A 1 4.38 6.86 5.39
CA VAL A 1 3.15 6.39 4.70
C VAL A 1 1.98 7.21 5.18
N ARG A 2 1.18 7.79 4.28
CA ARG A 2 -0.09 8.42 4.67
C ARG A 2 -1.25 7.64 4.06
N ILE A 3 -2.33 7.56 4.84
CA ILE A 3 -3.54 6.84 4.48
C ILE A 3 -4.69 7.80 4.70
N SER A 4 -5.40 8.14 3.63
CA SER A 4 -6.61 8.94 3.68
C SER A 4 -7.77 8.13 4.26
N ARG A 5 -8.78 8.84 4.80
CA ARG A 5 -10.01 8.21 5.30
C ARG A 5 -10.74 7.40 4.22
N ALA A 6 -10.67 7.85 2.97
CA ALA A 6 -11.26 7.14 1.82
C ALA A 6 -10.52 5.83 1.52
N GLU A 7 -9.19 5.83 1.58
CA GLU A 7 -8.37 4.63 1.40
C GLU A 7 -8.61 3.63 2.53
N HIS A 8 -8.71 4.08 3.79
CA HIS A 8 -9.04 3.20 4.91
C HIS A 8 -10.40 2.51 4.75
N ALA A 9 -11.41 3.23 4.26
CA ALA A 9 -12.71 2.65 3.94
C ALA A 9 -12.64 1.66 2.76
N ARG A 10 -11.86 1.98 1.72
CA ARG A 10 -11.72 1.17 0.50
C ARG A 10 -10.97 -0.15 0.73
N TYR A 11 -9.96 -0.13 1.59
CA TYR A 11 -9.18 -1.31 1.97
C TYR A 11 -9.76 -2.05 3.18
N GLY A 12 -11.01 -1.74 3.53
CA GLY A 12 -11.86 -2.58 4.36
C GLY A 12 -11.61 -2.44 5.85
N GLY A 13 -11.62 -1.22 6.40
CA GLY A 13 -11.89 -0.96 7.83
C GLY A 13 -11.01 -1.66 8.86
N GLY A 14 -9.96 -2.35 8.42
CA GLY A 14 -9.09 -3.18 9.24
C GLY A 14 -8.01 -2.35 9.93
N ASP A 15 -7.18 -3.05 10.69
CA ASP A 15 -6.03 -2.47 11.37
C ASP A 15 -5.10 -1.77 10.36
N VAL A 16 -4.87 -0.48 10.58
CA VAL A 16 -4.03 0.36 9.72
C VAL A 16 -2.59 -0.17 9.65
N GLY A 17 -2.07 -0.71 10.75
CA GLY A 17 -0.75 -1.32 10.80
C GLY A 17 -0.63 -2.57 9.93
N VAL A 18 -1.69 -3.38 9.85
CA VAL A 18 -1.76 -4.53 8.93
C VAL A 18 -1.73 -4.05 7.48
N LEU A 19 -2.51 -3.02 7.14
CA LEU A 19 -2.51 -2.44 5.79
C LEU A 19 -1.10 -1.94 5.43
N VAL A 20 -0.47 -1.14 6.29
CA VAL A 20 0.89 -0.64 6.08
C VAL A 20 1.89 -1.77 5.88
N ARG A 21 1.88 -2.80 6.75
CA ARG A 21 2.79 -3.95 6.64
C ARG A 21 2.64 -4.67 5.31
N ARG A 22 1.40 -4.86 4.86
CA ARG A 22 1.11 -5.50 3.56
C ARG A 22 1.59 -4.63 2.40
N SER A 23 1.40 -3.31 2.45
CA SER A 23 1.92 -2.39 1.45
C SER A 23 3.45 -2.45 1.35
N PHE A 24 4.15 -2.49 2.48
CA PHE A 24 5.61 -2.64 2.48
C PHE A 24 6.05 -3.99 1.91
N ALA A 25 5.38 -5.09 2.27
CA ALA A 25 5.69 -6.40 1.70
C ALA A 25 5.50 -6.43 0.18
N PHE A 26 4.44 -5.80 -0.34
CA PHE A 26 4.19 -5.64 -1.77
C PHE A 26 5.34 -4.91 -2.49
N LEU A 27 5.79 -3.79 -1.92
CA LEU A 27 6.87 -2.97 -2.50
C LEU A 27 8.21 -3.71 -2.48
N LEU A 28 8.56 -4.35 -1.35
CA LEU A 28 9.80 -5.11 -1.19
C LEU A 28 9.89 -6.32 -2.12
N ALA A 29 8.76 -6.89 -2.53
CA ALA A 29 8.73 -8.00 -3.49
C ALA A 29 9.03 -7.55 -4.94
N ARG A 30 8.90 -6.25 -5.25
CA ARG A 30 9.00 -5.71 -6.61
C ARG A 30 10.24 -4.85 -6.82
N GLU A 31 10.66 -4.10 -5.80
CA GLU A 31 11.82 -3.23 -5.86
C GLU A 31 12.77 -3.44 -4.68
N PRO A 32 14.09 -3.22 -4.88
CA PRO A 32 15.02 -3.20 -3.78
C PRO A 32 14.62 -2.13 -2.76
N ASN A 33 14.75 -2.48 -1.48
CA ASN A 33 14.47 -1.67 -0.29
C ASN A 33 15.10 -0.25 -0.29
N THR A 34 16.09 0.02 -1.13
CA THR A 34 16.73 1.33 -1.30
C THR A 34 15.96 2.32 -2.17
N SER A 35 14.99 1.86 -2.98
CA SER A 35 14.16 2.72 -3.85
C SER A 35 12.79 3.05 -3.26
N ILE A 36 12.46 2.49 -2.08
CA ILE A 36 11.18 2.76 -1.43
C ILE A 36 11.15 4.22 -0.98
N LEU A 37 10.19 4.97 -1.52
CA LEU A 37 9.93 6.36 -1.14
C LEU A 37 9.84 6.47 0.39
N ARG A 38 10.62 7.39 0.99
CA ARG A 38 10.59 7.62 2.45
C ARG A 38 9.20 8.03 2.94
N GLU A 39 8.47 8.75 2.10
CA GLU A 39 7.07 9.09 2.31
C GLU A 39 6.28 8.84 1.02
N PHE A 40 5.15 8.17 1.15
CA PHE A 40 4.20 7.95 0.06
C PHE A 40 2.78 7.78 0.61
N ASP A 41 1.82 7.98 -0.26
CA ASP A 41 0.40 7.68 -0.04
C ASP A 41 0.02 6.40 -0.81
N LEU A 42 -1.03 5.69 -0.39
CA LEU A 42 -1.43 4.45 -1.09
C LEU A 42 -1.82 4.73 -2.55
N SER A 43 -2.45 5.88 -2.81
CA SER A 43 -2.74 6.39 -4.15
C SER A 43 -1.50 6.61 -5.02
N THR A 44 -0.34 6.85 -4.40
CA THR A 44 0.93 6.94 -5.15
C THR A 44 1.40 5.55 -5.53
N ILE A 45 1.29 4.56 -4.63
CA ILE A 45 1.60 3.17 -4.98
C ILE A 45 0.71 2.69 -6.12
N GLU A 46 -0.61 2.95 -6.08
CA GLU A 46 -1.53 2.57 -7.16
C GLU A 46 -1.17 3.19 -8.52
N ARG A 47 -0.60 4.40 -8.54
CA ARG A 47 -0.16 5.05 -9.77
C ARG A 47 1.05 4.37 -10.40
N TYR A 48 1.97 3.86 -9.58
CA TYR A 48 3.14 3.12 -10.06
C TYR A 48 2.82 1.64 -10.33
N PHE A 49 1.94 1.06 -9.51
CA PHE A 49 1.56 -0.35 -9.53
C PHE A 49 0.03 -0.48 -9.54
N PRO A 50 -0.61 -0.42 -10.72
CA PRO A 50 -2.07 -0.51 -10.84
C PRO A 50 -2.66 -1.82 -10.26
N GLU A 51 -1.86 -2.88 -10.15
CA GLU A 51 -2.26 -4.15 -9.57
C GLU A 51 -2.33 -4.14 -8.03
N TYR A 52 -1.76 -3.14 -7.37
CA TYR A 52 -1.69 -3.00 -5.91
C TYR A 52 -3.06 -3.18 -5.25
N ALA A 53 -4.08 -2.47 -5.75
CA ALA A 53 -5.43 -2.51 -5.18
C ALA A 53 -6.03 -3.93 -5.24
N ARG A 54 -5.74 -4.69 -6.30
CA ARG A 54 -6.21 -6.07 -6.47
C ARG A 54 -5.46 -7.02 -5.54
N GLU A 55 -4.16 -6.85 -5.37
CA GLU A 55 -3.31 -7.73 -4.55
C GLU A 55 -3.58 -7.56 -3.06
N ILE A 56 -3.79 -6.31 -2.61
CA ILE A 56 -4.12 -6.00 -1.21
C ILE A 56 -5.55 -6.41 -0.86
N THR A 57 -6.49 -6.42 -1.81
CA THR A 57 -7.88 -6.82 -1.53
C THR A 57 -8.10 -8.34 -1.63
N ARG A 58 -7.23 -9.10 -2.32
CA ARG A 58 -7.40 -10.55 -2.56
C ARG A 58 -6.96 -11.46 -1.41
N ARG A 59 -6.38 -10.92 -0.34
CA ARG A 59 -5.87 -11.66 0.82
C ARG A 59 -6.38 -11.05 2.10
#